data_AF-A0A1Y2CV42-F1
#
_entry.id   AF-A0A1Y2CV42-F1
#
_cell.length_a   1.000
_cell.length_b   1.000
_cell.length_c   1.000
_cell.angle_alpha   90.00
_cell.angle_beta   90.00
_cell.angle_gamma   90.00
#
_symmetry.space_group_name_H-M   'P 1'
#
loop_
_entity.id
_entity.type
_entity.pdbx_description
1 polymer ?
#
loop_
_entity_poly.entity_id
_entity_poly.type
_entity_poly.pdbx_seq_one_letter_code
_entity_poly.pdbx_strand_id
1 'polypeptide(L)'
;MVKKYKQPTHTRPTYDITHNQSPSSKDNLATEALPKSLKLVLAKSAKIQKKKTDGSKPKRDNETTKIQAGESIRAFTRRIESDMRNKVNAAAKAETATAQKRKRRLAERKLKRKEKGKKKVDSDDEKEKEFMTPEAVPFGFQAQEPPRLTVVPKKVGGGAGALRAVQAAMEAKERKEKDAERKARMEAKDKERDAGLPAVGRKVKLKDLPLVKQKNLMEERQRVIDEYRKNKAAGKNGAS
;
A
#
# COMPACT_ATOMS: atom_id res chain seq x y z
N MET A 1 -4.22 -66.60 -9.60
CA MET A 1 -5.35 -65.93 -8.91
C MET A 1 -4.85 -64.63 -8.30
N VAL A 2 -5.19 -63.48 -8.88
CA VAL A 2 -4.71 -62.16 -8.41
C VAL A 2 -5.83 -61.45 -7.65
N LYS A 3 -5.61 -61.21 -6.35
CA LYS A 3 -6.56 -60.49 -5.49
C LYS A 3 -6.59 -59.01 -5.87
N LYS A 4 -7.73 -58.54 -6.40
CA LYS A 4 -8.00 -57.12 -6.64
C LYS A 4 -8.36 -56.44 -5.32
N TYR A 5 -7.53 -55.52 -4.84
CA TYR A 5 -7.87 -54.63 -3.73
C TYR A 5 -8.75 -53.48 -4.23
N LYS A 6 -9.99 -53.40 -3.72
CA LYS A 6 -10.93 -52.31 -3.96
C LYS A 6 -10.57 -51.16 -3.00
N GLN A 7 -10.29 -49.98 -3.54
CA GLN A 7 -10.04 -48.78 -2.74
C GLN A 7 -11.36 -48.23 -2.18
N PRO A 8 -11.39 -47.73 -0.93
CA PRO A 8 -12.60 -47.18 -0.32
C PRO A 8 -12.95 -45.81 -0.90
N THR A 9 -14.22 -45.63 -1.30
CA THR A 9 -14.79 -44.33 -1.69
C THR A 9 -15.13 -43.53 -0.44
N HIS A 10 -14.42 -42.43 -0.19
CA HIS A 10 -14.80 -41.46 0.83
C HIS A 10 -15.99 -40.62 0.35
N THR A 11 -17.21 -41.04 0.69
CA THR A 11 -18.39 -40.18 0.66
C THR A 11 -18.29 -39.19 1.84
N ARG A 12 -18.09 -37.90 1.52
CA ARG A 12 -18.19 -36.83 2.53
C ARG A 12 -19.65 -36.66 2.95
N PRO A 13 -19.96 -36.51 4.25
CA PRO A 13 -21.28 -36.12 4.68
C PRO A 13 -21.56 -34.67 4.24
N THR A 14 -22.66 -34.49 3.53
CA THR A 14 -23.31 -33.20 3.30
C THR A 14 -24.04 -32.81 4.57
N TYR A 15 -23.58 -31.74 5.23
CA TYR A 15 -24.32 -31.09 6.31
C TYR A 15 -25.23 -30.04 5.67
N ASP A 16 -26.54 -30.30 5.68
CA ASP A 16 -27.56 -29.30 5.46
C ASP A 16 -27.57 -28.34 6.65
N ILE A 17 -27.02 -27.15 6.45
CA ILE A 17 -27.16 -26.02 7.36
C ILE A 17 -28.41 -25.25 6.90
N THR A 18 -29.59 -25.81 7.18
CA THR A 18 -30.82 -25.02 7.24
C THR A 18 -30.90 -24.33 8.59
N HIS A 19 -31.35 -23.08 8.58
CA HIS A 19 -31.56 -22.21 9.74
C HIS A 19 -30.32 -21.59 10.38
N ASN A 20 -29.86 -20.50 9.77
CA ASN A 20 -29.40 -19.36 10.56
C ASN A 20 -30.10 -18.10 10.03
N GLN A 21 -31.27 -17.82 10.61
CA GLN A 21 -31.97 -16.57 10.38
C GLN A 21 -31.04 -15.44 10.83
N SER A 22 -30.50 -14.69 9.87
CA SER A 22 -29.94 -13.38 10.17
C SER A 22 -31.09 -12.51 10.68
N PRO A 23 -31.01 -11.90 11.88
CA PRO A 23 -31.92 -10.82 12.20
C PRO A 23 -31.61 -9.68 11.23
N SER A 24 -32.55 -9.43 10.32
CA SER A 24 -32.56 -8.25 9.47
C SER A 24 -32.86 -7.02 10.33
N SER A 25 -31.90 -6.60 11.15
CA SER A 25 -31.93 -5.31 11.85
C SER A 25 -31.33 -4.22 10.95
N LYS A 26 -31.98 -3.94 9.82
CA LYS A 26 -31.58 -2.83 8.95
C LYS A 26 -32.22 -1.49 9.31
N ASP A 27 -33.22 -1.44 10.18
CA ASP A 27 -34.03 -0.21 10.30
C ASP A 27 -34.09 0.47 11.68
N ASN A 28 -33.37 -0.01 12.71
CA ASN A 28 -33.52 0.55 14.07
C ASN A 28 -32.27 1.19 14.71
N LEU A 29 -31.20 1.48 13.95
CA LEU A 29 -30.01 2.18 14.50
C LEU A 29 -29.88 3.66 14.10
N ALA A 30 -30.94 4.26 13.58
CA ALA A 30 -30.94 5.68 13.17
C ALA A 30 -31.29 6.67 14.29
N THR A 31 -31.83 6.22 15.43
CA THR A 31 -32.44 7.11 16.45
C THR A 31 -31.64 7.29 17.73
N GLU A 32 -30.56 6.54 17.99
CA GLU A 32 -29.66 6.85 19.09
C GLU A 32 -28.41 7.58 18.59
N ALA A 33 -28.15 8.75 19.18
CA ALA A 33 -27.04 9.63 18.84
C ALA A 33 -25.69 9.03 19.24
N LEU A 34 -25.26 8.00 18.51
CA LEU A 34 -23.93 7.43 18.65
C LEU A 34 -22.86 8.53 18.53
N PRO A 35 -21.87 8.58 19.42
CA PRO A 35 -20.83 9.60 19.39
C PRO A 35 -20.10 9.56 18.05
N LYS A 36 -19.77 10.75 17.51
CA LYS A 36 -19.19 10.93 16.16
C LYS A 36 -17.95 10.06 15.92
N SER A 37 -17.15 9.80 16.96
CA SER A 37 -15.98 8.93 16.94
C SER A 37 -16.35 7.47 16.60
N LEU A 38 -17.44 6.95 17.17
CA LEU A 38 -17.87 5.58 16.97
C LEU A 38 -18.48 5.36 15.58
N LYS A 39 -19.26 6.34 15.08
CA LYS A 39 -19.80 6.34 13.71
C LYS A 39 -18.67 6.25 12.67
N LEU A 40 -17.55 6.94 12.91
CA LEU A 40 -16.39 6.89 12.02
C LEU A 40 -15.70 5.53 12.03
N VAL A 41 -15.60 4.88 13.20
CA VAL A 41 -14.99 3.55 13.34
C VAL A 41 -15.86 2.48 12.66
N LEU A 42 -17.17 2.50 12.87
CA LEU A 42 -18.14 1.62 12.21
C LEU A 42 -18.16 1.81 10.69
N ALA A 43 -18.13 3.05 10.21
CA ALA A 43 -18.05 3.32 8.79
C ALA A 43 -16.72 2.85 8.16
N LYS A 44 -15.61 2.88 8.92
CA LYS A 44 -14.31 2.35 8.47
C LYS A 44 -14.29 0.83 8.45
N SER A 45 -14.82 0.16 9.48
CA SER A 45 -14.88 -1.31 9.53
C SER A 45 -15.79 -1.88 8.44
N ALA A 46 -16.94 -1.25 8.18
CA ALA A 46 -17.84 -1.65 7.09
C ALA A 46 -17.16 -1.54 5.70
N LYS A 47 -16.37 -0.49 5.46
CA LYS A 47 -15.59 -0.33 4.20
C LYS A 47 -14.48 -1.37 4.07
N ILE A 48 -13.88 -1.82 5.18
CA ILE A 48 -12.85 -2.86 5.20
C ILE A 48 -13.47 -4.23 4.92
N GLN A 49 -14.66 -4.52 5.46
CA GLN A 49 -15.36 -5.77 5.20
C GLN A 49 -15.84 -5.89 3.74
N LYS A 50 -16.39 -4.82 3.15
CA LYS A 50 -16.75 -4.81 1.71
C LYS A 50 -15.57 -5.05 0.78
N LYS A 51 -14.37 -4.55 1.12
CA LYS A 51 -13.15 -4.85 0.34
C LYS A 51 -12.69 -6.30 0.42
N LYS A 52 -13.09 -7.05 1.45
CA LYS A 52 -12.77 -8.48 1.58
C LYS A 52 -13.77 -9.37 0.84
N THR A 53 -15.02 -8.92 0.66
CA THR A 53 -16.05 -9.66 -0.10
C THR A 53 -16.03 -9.32 -1.59
N ASP A 54 -15.74 -8.06 -1.95
CA ASP A 54 -15.73 -7.59 -3.35
C ASP A 54 -14.31 -7.51 -3.94
N GLY A 55 -13.33 -8.11 -3.28
CA GLY A 55 -11.99 -8.34 -3.81
C GLY A 55 -12.02 -9.41 -4.88
N SER A 56 -12.70 -9.16 -6.01
CA SER A 56 -12.66 -10.05 -7.17
C SER A 56 -11.20 -10.18 -7.60
N LYS A 57 -10.58 -11.31 -7.26
CA LYS A 57 -9.33 -11.71 -7.89
C LYS A 57 -9.56 -11.63 -9.40
N PRO A 58 -8.67 -11.01 -10.19
CA PRO A 58 -8.85 -10.98 -11.63
C PRO A 58 -9.03 -12.42 -12.11
N LYS A 59 -10.20 -12.74 -12.68
CA LYS A 59 -10.42 -14.01 -13.37
C LYS A 59 -9.29 -14.11 -14.40
N ARG A 60 -8.45 -15.12 -14.28
CA ARG A 60 -7.51 -15.44 -15.35
C ARG A 60 -8.37 -15.98 -16.48
N ASP A 61 -8.65 -15.13 -17.47
CA ASP A 61 -9.33 -15.52 -18.69
C ASP A 61 -8.38 -16.42 -19.49
N ASN A 62 -8.39 -17.71 -19.15
CA ASN A 62 -7.63 -18.77 -19.84
C ASN A 62 -8.35 -19.25 -21.12
N GLU A 63 -9.46 -18.63 -21.51
CA GLU A 63 -10.27 -19.05 -22.66
C GLU A 63 -9.70 -18.55 -24.01
N THR A 64 -8.94 -17.46 -24.02
CA THR A 64 -8.45 -16.85 -25.27
C THR A 64 -7.34 -17.62 -25.98
N THR A 65 -6.69 -18.58 -25.31
CA THR A 65 -5.55 -19.35 -25.87
C THR A 65 -5.94 -20.65 -26.57
N LYS A 66 -7.24 -20.99 -26.64
CA LYS A 66 -7.68 -22.18 -27.39
C LYS A 66 -7.94 -21.82 -28.86
N ILE A 67 -7.51 -22.70 -29.77
CA ILE A 67 -7.81 -22.61 -31.21
C ILE A 67 -9.34 -22.75 -31.37
N GLN A 68 -9.96 -21.84 -32.11
CA GLN A 68 -11.39 -21.91 -32.39
C GLN A 68 -11.67 -22.95 -33.49
N ALA A 69 -12.84 -23.59 -33.43
CA ALA A 69 -13.24 -24.54 -34.46
C ALA A 69 -13.30 -23.83 -35.83
N GLY A 70 -12.61 -24.39 -36.85
CA GLY A 70 -12.51 -23.80 -38.18
C GLY A 70 -11.44 -22.71 -38.34
N GLU A 71 -10.70 -22.36 -37.29
CA GLU A 71 -9.61 -21.39 -37.37
C GLU A 71 -8.32 -22.06 -37.90
N SER A 72 -7.66 -21.42 -38.87
CA SER A 72 -6.33 -21.87 -39.30
C SER A 72 -5.28 -21.54 -38.24
N ILE A 73 -4.22 -22.36 -38.15
CA ILE A 73 -3.09 -22.11 -37.22
C ILE A 73 -2.53 -20.70 -37.38
N ARG A 74 -2.44 -20.19 -38.62
CA ARG A 74 -1.92 -18.84 -38.89
C ARG A 74 -2.85 -17.73 -38.37
N ALA A 75 -4.16 -17.93 -38.45
CA ALA A 75 -5.15 -17.00 -37.88
C ALA A 75 -5.10 -17.01 -36.35
N PHE A 76 -4.96 -18.19 -35.74
CA PHE A 76 -4.79 -18.35 -34.30
C PHE A 76 -3.55 -17.61 -33.78
N THR A 77 -2.39 -17.78 -34.42
CA THR A 77 -1.16 -17.08 -34.02
C THR A 77 -1.34 -15.56 -34.11
N ARG A 78 -1.96 -15.05 -35.18
CA ARG A 78 -2.27 -13.62 -35.33
C ARG A 78 -3.21 -13.11 -34.23
N ARG A 79 -4.23 -13.88 -33.86
CA ARG A 79 -5.17 -13.54 -32.80
C ARG A 79 -4.46 -13.43 -31.45
N ILE A 80 -3.66 -14.43 -31.09
CA ILE A 80 -2.85 -14.41 -29.87
C ILE A 80 -1.90 -13.22 -29.85
N GLU A 81 -1.18 -12.95 -30.94
CA GLU A 81 -0.28 -11.80 -31.01
C GLU A 81 -1.01 -10.46 -30.82
N SER A 82 -2.19 -10.32 -31.42
CA SER A 82 -3.02 -9.12 -31.28
C SER A 82 -3.50 -8.95 -29.83
N ASP A 83 -3.98 -10.02 -29.20
CA ASP A 83 -4.39 -10.03 -27.80
C ASP A 83 -3.23 -9.70 -26.86
N MET A 84 -2.03 -10.22 -27.14
CA MET A 84 -0.83 -9.88 -26.39
C MET A 84 -0.46 -8.41 -26.54
N ARG A 85 -0.47 -7.85 -27.76
CA ARG A 85 -0.24 -6.42 -28.00
C ARG A 85 -1.26 -5.56 -27.26
N ASN A 86 -2.53 -5.95 -27.29
CA ASN A 86 -3.60 -5.25 -26.57
C ASN A 86 -3.39 -5.27 -25.06
N LYS A 87 -3.00 -6.42 -24.49
CA LYS A 87 -2.69 -6.55 -23.05
C LYS A 87 -1.49 -5.69 -22.65
N VAL A 88 -0.41 -5.70 -23.44
CA VAL A 88 0.79 -4.87 -23.20
C VAL A 88 0.43 -3.38 -23.26
N ASN A 89 -0.32 -2.96 -24.30
CA ASN A 89 -0.75 -1.58 -24.45
C ASN A 89 -1.70 -1.13 -23.32
N ALA A 90 -2.60 -2.00 -22.88
CA ALA A 90 -3.49 -1.72 -21.74
C ALA A 90 -2.70 -1.59 -20.43
N ALA A 91 -1.72 -2.45 -20.19
CA ALA A 91 -0.84 -2.36 -19.02
C ALA A 91 -0.03 -1.05 -19.02
N ALA A 92 0.58 -0.68 -20.14
CA ALA A 92 1.31 0.58 -20.29
C ALA A 92 0.42 1.81 -20.06
N LYS A 93 -0.83 1.78 -20.55
CA LYS A 93 -1.83 2.83 -20.29
C LYS A 93 -2.25 2.89 -18.82
N ALA A 94 -2.36 1.75 -18.14
CA ALA A 94 -2.71 1.71 -16.72
C ALA A 94 -1.60 2.28 -15.83
N GLU A 95 -0.33 2.00 -16.15
CA GLU A 95 0.82 2.58 -15.45
C GLU A 95 0.91 4.10 -15.66
N THR A 96 0.73 4.57 -16.89
CA THR A 96 0.73 6.01 -17.17
C THR A 96 -0.45 6.73 -16.52
N ALA A 97 -1.65 6.13 -16.49
CA ALA A 97 -2.82 6.72 -15.85
C ALA A 97 -2.64 6.87 -14.33
N THR A 98 -2.03 5.91 -13.65
CA THR A 98 -1.75 6.00 -12.21
C THR A 98 -0.67 7.04 -11.90
N ALA A 99 0.38 7.13 -12.72
CA ALA A 99 1.41 8.17 -12.64
C ALA A 99 0.83 9.58 -12.90
N GLN A 100 -0.01 9.73 -13.93
CA GLN A 100 -0.69 10.99 -14.24
C GLN A 100 -1.67 11.40 -13.14
N LYS A 101 -2.44 10.46 -12.59
CA LYS A 101 -3.33 10.71 -11.45
C LYS A 101 -2.55 11.18 -10.22
N ARG A 102 -1.37 10.62 -9.96
CA ARG A 102 -0.46 11.07 -8.90
C ARG A 102 0.04 12.50 -9.16
N LYS A 103 0.48 12.79 -10.38
CA LYS A 103 0.89 14.15 -10.79
C LYS A 103 -0.24 15.18 -10.63
N ARG A 104 -1.45 14.88 -11.11
CA ARG A 104 -2.63 15.75 -10.98
C ARG A 104 -2.98 16.03 -9.51
N ARG A 105 -2.98 15.00 -8.66
CA ARG A 105 -3.25 15.16 -7.22
C ARG A 105 -2.19 16.02 -6.52
N LEU A 106 -0.93 15.90 -6.91
CA LEU A 106 0.16 16.74 -6.40
C LEU A 106 -0.03 18.21 -6.82
N ALA A 107 -0.37 18.47 -8.08
CA ALA A 107 -0.65 19.81 -8.58
C ALA A 107 -1.86 20.45 -7.86
N GLU A 108 -2.94 19.70 -7.69
CA GLU A 108 -4.14 20.16 -6.97
C GLU A 108 -3.82 20.49 -5.50
N ARG A 109 -3.01 19.66 -4.82
CA ARG A 109 -2.54 19.97 -3.45
C ARG A 109 -1.69 21.23 -3.39
N LYS A 110 -0.83 21.47 -4.39
CA LYS A 110 -0.01 22.69 -4.48
C LYS A 110 -0.89 23.92 -4.70
N LEU A 111 -1.87 23.86 -5.60
CA LEU A 111 -2.83 24.96 -5.82
C LEU A 111 -3.64 25.27 -4.56
N LYS A 112 -4.21 24.25 -3.89
CA LYS A 112 -4.94 24.43 -2.62
C LYS A 112 -4.08 25.04 -1.52
N ARG A 113 -2.78 24.74 -1.47
CA ARG A 113 -1.85 25.36 -0.51
C ARG A 113 -1.62 26.85 -0.85
N LYS A 114 -1.41 27.18 -2.13
CA LYS A 114 -1.24 28.57 -2.56
C LYS A 114 -2.50 29.40 -2.29
N GLU A 115 -3.68 28.87 -2.57
CA GLU A 115 -4.95 29.56 -2.33
C GLU A 115 -5.21 29.82 -0.84
N LYS A 116 -4.91 28.83 0.03
CA LYS A 116 -4.98 29.01 1.48
C LYS A 116 -3.94 29.99 2.03
N GLY A 117 -2.77 30.07 1.41
CA GLY A 117 -1.74 31.06 1.76
C GLY A 117 -2.24 32.47 1.48
N LYS A 118 -2.77 32.72 0.29
CA LYS A 118 -3.34 34.03 -0.10
C LYS A 118 -4.46 34.49 0.84
N LYS A 119 -5.42 33.60 1.14
CA LYS A 119 -6.52 33.89 2.08
C LYS A 119 -6.08 34.24 3.51
N LYS A 120 -4.86 33.88 3.94
CA LYS A 120 -4.34 34.24 5.26
C LYS A 120 -3.59 35.56 5.23
N VAL A 121 -2.84 35.83 4.16
CA VAL A 121 -2.16 37.12 3.99
C VAL A 121 -3.19 38.24 3.87
N ASP A 122 -4.27 38.05 3.10
CA ASP A 122 -5.33 39.05 2.98
C ASP A 122 -6.08 39.31 4.31
N SER A 123 -6.09 38.36 5.26
CA SER A 123 -6.76 38.55 6.57
C SER A 123 -5.87 39.14 7.65
N ASP A 124 -4.55 38.99 7.53
CA ASP A 124 -3.59 39.53 8.49
C ASP A 124 -3.30 41.02 8.18
N ASP A 125 -3.28 41.41 6.90
CA ASP A 125 -3.11 42.81 6.47
C ASP A 125 -4.27 43.74 6.92
N GLU A 126 -5.50 43.23 7.05
CA GLU A 126 -6.63 44.01 7.59
C GLU A 126 -6.53 44.23 9.11
N LYS A 127 -6.01 43.23 9.85
CA LYS A 127 -5.86 43.33 11.31
C LYS A 127 -4.71 44.26 11.70
N GLU A 128 -3.60 44.23 10.98
CA GLU A 128 -2.47 45.13 11.28
C GLU A 128 -2.83 46.60 11.08
N LYS A 129 -3.77 46.93 10.17
CA LYS A 129 -4.29 48.30 10.02
C LYS A 129 -5.15 48.75 11.20
N GLU A 130 -5.86 47.83 11.86
CA GLU A 130 -6.73 48.13 13.02
C GLU A 130 -5.93 48.46 14.29
N PHE A 131 -4.70 47.93 14.43
CA PHE A 131 -3.81 48.22 15.56
C PHE A 131 -2.88 49.43 15.35
N MET A 132 -2.83 50.02 14.15
CA MET A 132 -1.97 51.16 13.83
C MET A 132 -2.66 52.52 13.96
N THR A 133 -3.94 52.58 14.33
CA THR A 133 -4.55 53.85 14.74
C THR A 133 -4.19 54.13 16.19
N PRO A 134 -3.30 55.10 16.49
CA PRO A 134 -3.03 55.49 17.87
C PRO A 134 -4.31 56.08 18.44
N GLU A 135 -4.92 55.36 19.39
CA GLU A 135 -6.03 55.86 20.18
C GLU A 135 -5.52 57.09 20.95
N ALA A 136 -6.00 58.28 20.57
CA ALA A 136 -5.56 59.53 21.16
C ALA A 136 -6.08 59.62 22.60
N VAL A 137 -5.29 59.13 23.55
CA VAL A 137 -5.61 59.23 24.98
C VAL A 137 -5.51 60.70 25.40
N PRO A 138 -6.60 61.34 25.87
CA PRO A 138 -6.58 62.75 26.23
C PRO A 138 -5.67 62.99 27.44
N PHE A 139 -4.90 64.08 27.37
CA PHE A 139 -3.97 64.49 28.41
C PHE A 139 -4.72 64.79 29.71
N GLY A 140 -4.44 64.04 30.78
CA GLY A 140 -5.14 64.14 32.07
C GLY A 140 -5.83 62.85 32.53
N PHE A 141 -5.88 61.80 31.70
CA PHE A 141 -6.36 60.49 32.14
C PHE A 141 -5.32 59.84 33.08
N GLN A 142 -5.57 59.87 34.39
CA GLN A 142 -4.75 59.13 35.35
C GLN A 142 -4.92 57.63 35.07
N ALA A 143 -3.82 56.96 34.71
CA ALA A 143 -3.78 55.52 34.51
C ALA A 143 -4.29 54.83 35.78
N GLN A 144 -5.45 54.19 35.67
CA GLN A 144 -6.06 53.43 36.74
C GLN A 144 -5.06 52.38 37.24
N GLU A 145 -4.85 52.28 38.56
CA GLU A 145 -3.89 51.34 39.15
C GLU A 145 -4.15 49.94 38.56
N PRO A 146 -3.11 49.25 38.05
CA PRO A 146 -3.29 47.96 37.41
C PRO A 146 -4.04 47.02 38.35
N PRO A 147 -5.07 46.31 37.86
CA PRO A 147 -5.91 45.48 38.71
C PRO A 147 -5.04 44.47 39.45
N ARG A 148 -5.04 44.55 40.78
CA ARG A 148 -4.34 43.59 41.63
C ARG A 148 -5.08 42.25 41.55
N LEU A 149 -4.41 41.22 41.03
CA LEU A 149 -4.92 39.85 41.01
C LEU A 149 -5.02 39.31 42.45
N THR A 150 -6.16 39.52 43.09
CA THR A 150 -6.51 38.92 44.40
C THR A 150 -7.17 37.55 44.25
N VAL A 151 -7.25 37.03 43.03
CA VAL A 151 -7.90 35.74 42.75
C VAL A 151 -7.00 34.61 43.23
N VAL A 152 -7.36 34.01 44.36
CA VAL A 152 -6.81 32.72 44.78
C VAL A 152 -7.15 31.70 43.68
N PRO A 153 -6.16 31.08 43.02
CA PRO A 153 -6.42 30.13 41.95
C PRO A 153 -7.21 28.95 42.51
N LYS A 154 -8.45 28.79 42.05
CA LYS A 154 -9.26 27.62 42.37
C LYS A 154 -8.51 26.38 41.87
N LYS A 155 -8.30 25.38 42.73
CA LYS A 155 -7.78 24.06 42.36
C LYS A 155 -8.70 23.44 41.32
N VAL A 156 -8.45 23.70 40.04
CA VAL A 156 -9.12 22.99 38.95
C VAL A 156 -8.61 21.57 38.99
N GLY A 157 -9.49 20.61 39.29
CA GLY A 157 -9.16 19.19 39.44
C GLY A 157 -8.46 18.65 38.20
N GLY A 158 -7.12 18.61 38.24
CA GLY A 158 -6.28 18.42 37.05
C GLY A 158 -5.31 17.24 37.13
N GLY A 159 -5.38 16.38 38.14
CA GLY A 159 -4.42 15.28 38.31
C GLY A 159 -4.51 14.21 37.22
N ALA A 160 -5.73 13.76 36.85
CA ALA A 160 -5.89 12.61 35.98
C ALA A 160 -5.85 12.94 34.47
N GLY A 161 -6.32 14.12 34.08
CA GLY A 161 -6.37 14.54 32.67
C GLY A 161 -5.01 14.91 32.10
N ALA A 162 -4.20 15.64 32.88
CA ALA A 162 -2.87 16.05 32.47
C ALA A 162 -1.91 14.85 32.36
N LEU A 163 -1.96 13.91 33.31
CA LEU A 163 -1.14 12.69 33.25
C LEU A 163 -1.51 11.80 32.04
N ARG A 164 -2.80 11.67 31.70
CA ARG A 164 -3.22 10.96 30.48
C ARG A 164 -2.77 11.66 29.20
N ALA A 165 -2.80 12.99 29.16
CA ALA A 165 -2.31 13.74 28.00
C ALA A 165 -0.80 13.57 27.79
N VAL A 166 -0.02 13.54 28.88
CA VAL A 166 1.43 13.30 28.83
C VAL A 166 1.74 11.86 28.42
N GLN A 167 1.03 10.87 28.96
CA GLN A 167 1.17 9.46 28.55
C GLN A 167 0.81 9.24 27.07
N ALA A 168 -0.30 9.83 26.60
CA ALA A 168 -0.70 9.76 25.20
C ALA A 168 0.33 10.43 24.26
N ALA A 169 0.99 11.51 24.71
CA ALA A 169 2.04 12.17 23.93
C ALA A 169 3.33 11.32 23.83
N MET A 170 3.69 10.60 24.90
CA MET A 170 4.82 9.67 24.91
C MET A 170 4.56 8.45 24.00
N GLU A 171 3.38 7.82 24.11
CA GLU A 171 3.01 6.70 23.24
C GLU A 171 2.94 7.11 21.75
N ALA A 172 2.51 8.34 21.46
CA ALA A 172 2.49 8.86 20.10
C ALA A 172 3.89 9.10 19.52
N LYS A 173 4.89 9.44 20.35
CA LYS A 173 6.29 9.54 19.91
C LYS A 173 6.87 8.14 19.65
N GLU A 174 6.65 7.20 20.57
CA GLU A 174 7.15 5.83 20.43
C GLU A 174 6.59 5.11 19.19
N ARG A 175 5.30 5.33 18.86
CA ARG A 175 4.69 4.79 17.63
C ARG A 175 5.31 5.39 16.37
N LYS A 176 5.63 6.69 16.36
CA LYS A 176 6.28 7.34 15.20
C LYS A 176 7.69 6.84 14.99
N GLU A 177 8.41 6.56 16.07
CA GLU A 177 9.77 6.02 16.01
C GLU A 177 9.78 4.59 15.48
N LYS A 178 8.89 3.72 15.99
CA LYS A 178 8.72 2.34 15.48
C LYS A 178 8.26 2.30 14.02
N ASP A 179 7.37 3.21 13.61
CA ASP A 179 6.94 3.31 12.20
C ASP A 179 8.06 3.82 11.28
N ALA A 180 8.90 4.75 11.76
CA ALA A 180 10.07 5.22 11.01
C ALA A 180 11.13 4.12 10.84
N GLU A 181 11.40 3.37 11.90
CA GLU A 181 12.33 2.23 11.88
C GLU A 181 11.82 1.11 10.96
N ARG A 182 10.53 0.77 11.05
CA ARG A 182 9.91 -0.23 10.17
C ARG A 182 9.94 0.20 8.70
N LYS A 183 9.74 1.50 8.43
CA LYS A 183 9.84 2.06 7.08
C LYS A 183 11.27 2.03 6.55
N ALA A 184 12.27 2.38 7.37
CA ALA A 184 13.68 2.30 7.01
C ALA A 184 14.11 0.86 6.70
N ARG A 185 13.63 -0.13 7.48
CA ARG A 185 13.90 -1.55 7.24
C ARG A 185 13.27 -2.09 5.96
N MET A 186 12.08 -1.62 5.60
CA MET A 186 11.43 -1.97 4.32
C MET A 186 12.17 -1.34 3.13
N GLU A 187 12.56 -0.06 3.25
CA GLU A 187 13.28 0.66 2.20
C GLU A 187 14.69 0.09 1.95
N ALA A 188 15.37 -0.41 2.98
CA ALA A 188 16.62 -1.14 2.84
C ALA A 188 16.44 -2.47 2.08
N LYS A 189 15.37 -3.24 2.39
CA LYS A 189 15.07 -4.50 1.69
C LYS A 189 14.65 -4.31 0.24
N ASP A 190 13.96 -3.22 -0.08
CA ASP A 190 13.55 -2.93 -1.46
C ASP A 190 14.74 -2.48 -2.32
N LYS A 191 15.71 -1.75 -1.75
CA LYS A 191 16.97 -1.40 -2.44
C LYS A 191 17.86 -2.62 -2.72
N GLU A 192 17.88 -3.61 -1.83
CA GLU A 192 18.60 -4.87 -2.05
C GLU A 192 17.99 -5.70 -3.19
N ARG A 193 16.66 -5.65 -3.36
CA ARG A 193 15.96 -6.35 -4.45
C ARG A 193 16.17 -5.68 -5.82
N ASP A 194 16.16 -4.35 -5.88
CA ASP A 194 16.38 -3.62 -7.14
C ASP A 194 17.85 -3.59 -7.58
N ALA A 195 18.81 -3.71 -6.65
CA ALA A 195 20.23 -3.79 -6.98
C ALA A 195 20.64 -5.15 -7.61
N GLY A 196 19.79 -6.18 -7.50
CA GLY A 196 20.08 -7.54 -7.98
C GLY A 196 19.51 -7.88 -9.37
N LEU A 197 18.69 -7.01 -9.94
CA LEU A 197 18.06 -7.24 -11.25
C LEU A 197 18.77 -6.39 -12.31
N PRO A 198 19.52 -7.01 -13.24
CA PRO A 198 20.15 -6.25 -14.31
C PRO A 198 19.07 -5.54 -15.13
N ALA A 199 19.32 -4.26 -15.42
CA ALA A 199 18.51 -3.51 -16.37
C ALA A 199 18.39 -4.33 -17.67
N VAL A 200 17.15 -4.58 -18.08
CA VAL A 200 16.80 -5.43 -19.23
C VAL A 200 17.64 -5.01 -20.44
N GLY A 201 18.47 -5.94 -20.94
CA GLY A 201 19.31 -5.74 -22.13
C GLY A 201 20.82 -5.56 -21.91
N ARG A 202 21.32 -5.44 -20.67
CA ARG A 202 22.78 -5.40 -20.42
C ARG A 202 23.35 -6.77 -20.06
N LYS A 203 24.38 -7.21 -20.79
CA LYS A 203 25.16 -8.41 -20.43
C LYS A 203 26.01 -8.09 -19.21
N VAL A 204 25.73 -8.74 -18.07
CA VAL A 204 26.51 -8.60 -16.84
C VAL A 204 27.80 -9.42 -16.96
N LYS A 205 28.96 -8.80 -16.72
CA LYS A 205 30.24 -9.53 -16.71
C LYS A 205 30.32 -10.36 -15.44
N LEU A 206 30.98 -11.52 -15.49
CA LEU A 206 31.11 -12.43 -14.33
C LEU A 206 31.64 -11.72 -13.07
N LYS A 207 32.55 -10.77 -13.26
CA LYS A 207 33.20 -9.95 -12.21
C LYS A 207 32.21 -9.08 -11.42
N ASP A 208 31.10 -8.73 -12.05
CA ASP A 208 30.10 -7.80 -11.53
C ASP A 208 28.97 -8.54 -10.78
N LEU A 209 29.00 -9.89 -10.73
CA LEU A 209 28.02 -10.68 -9.97
C LEU A 209 28.37 -10.72 -8.47
N PRO A 210 27.37 -10.91 -7.59
CA PRO A 210 27.61 -11.21 -6.19
C PRO A 210 28.51 -12.44 -6.01
N LEU A 211 29.42 -12.40 -5.02
CA LEU A 211 30.42 -13.46 -4.75
C LEU A 211 29.81 -14.87 -4.67
N VAL A 212 28.63 -15.01 -4.07
CA VAL A 212 27.91 -16.29 -3.97
C VAL A 212 27.55 -16.83 -5.37
N LYS A 213 27.03 -15.98 -6.25
CA LYS A 213 26.68 -16.38 -7.62
C LYS A 213 27.91 -16.68 -8.45
N GLN A 214 29.01 -15.95 -8.25
CA GLN A 214 30.28 -16.24 -8.93
C GLN A 214 30.81 -17.64 -8.58
N LYS A 215 30.82 -18.00 -7.30
CA LYS A 215 31.25 -19.34 -6.83
C LYS A 215 30.39 -20.44 -7.45
N ASN A 216 29.07 -20.33 -7.39
CA ASN A 216 28.15 -21.32 -7.97
C ASN A 216 28.39 -21.50 -9.47
N LEU A 217 28.54 -20.40 -10.22
CA LEU A 217 28.83 -20.46 -11.66
C LEU A 217 30.18 -21.13 -11.98
N MET A 218 31.20 -20.93 -11.14
CA MET A 218 32.49 -21.60 -11.32
C MET A 218 32.42 -23.08 -11.00
N GLU A 219 31.68 -23.48 -9.96
CA GLU A 219 31.44 -24.88 -9.62
C GLU A 219 30.69 -25.61 -10.73
N GLU A 220 29.63 -25.00 -11.28
CA GLU A 220 28.89 -25.54 -12.42
C GLU A 220 29.77 -25.71 -13.66
N ARG A 221 30.60 -24.70 -13.98
CA ARG A 221 31.58 -24.80 -15.08
C ARG A 221 32.54 -25.96 -14.87
N GLN A 222 33.06 -26.14 -13.66
CA GLN A 222 33.97 -27.24 -13.37
C GLN A 222 33.29 -28.60 -13.52
N ARG A 223 32.06 -28.75 -13.02
CA ARG A 223 31.26 -29.97 -13.20
C ARG A 223 31.06 -30.32 -14.67
N VAL A 224 30.69 -29.35 -15.51
CA VAL A 224 30.49 -29.56 -16.95
C VAL A 224 31.79 -29.95 -17.65
N ILE A 225 32.91 -29.33 -17.28
CA ILE A 225 34.24 -29.70 -17.81
C ILE A 225 34.60 -31.13 -17.42
N ASP A 226 34.36 -31.51 -16.17
CA ASP A 226 34.67 -32.86 -15.68
C ASP A 226 33.77 -33.91 -16.34
N GLU A 227 32.49 -33.61 -16.54
CA GLU A 227 31.56 -34.47 -17.27
C GLU A 227 31.99 -34.61 -18.74
N TYR A 228 32.36 -33.52 -19.40
CA TYR A 228 32.88 -33.56 -20.76
C TYR A 228 34.16 -34.38 -20.87
N ARG A 229 35.10 -34.22 -19.93
CA ARG A 229 36.34 -35.01 -19.86
C ARG A 229 36.04 -36.49 -19.68
N LYS A 230 35.11 -36.84 -18.79
CA LYS A 230 34.66 -38.22 -18.57
C LYS A 230 34.02 -38.82 -19.83
N ASN A 231 33.12 -38.09 -20.47
CA ASN A 231 32.44 -38.55 -21.69
C ASN A 231 33.40 -38.69 -22.88
N LYS A 232 34.39 -37.77 -22.99
CA LYS A 232 35.46 -37.86 -23.98
C LYS A 232 36.39 -39.04 -23.71
N ALA A 233 36.78 -39.29 -22.46
CA ALA A 233 37.57 -40.46 -22.08
C ALA A 233 36.82 -41.79 -22.29
N ALA A 234 35.50 -41.78 -22.11
CA ALA A 234 34.62 -42.93 -22.37
C ALA A 234 34.29 -43.16 -23.86
N GLY A 235 34.87 -42.39 -24.79
CA GLY A 235 34.66 -42.56 -26.23
C GLY A 235 33.25 -42.25 -26.75
N LYS A 236 32.37 -41.66 -25.92
CA LYS A 236 30.94 -41.47 -26.23
C LYS A 236 30.63 -40.35 -27.22
N ASN A 237 31.62 -39.54 -27.62
CA ASN A 237 31.43 -38.39 -28.51
C ASN A 237 31.66 -38.70 -30.00
N GLY A 238 31.70 -39.97 -30.41
CA GLY A 238 31.99 -40.37 -31.79
C GLY A 238 31.06 -41.43 -32.40
N ALA A 239 29.92 -41.73 -31.77
CA ALA A 239 28.91 -42.64 -32.35
C ALA A 239 27.64 -41.85 -32.67
N SER A 240 27.66 -41.15 -33.80
CA SER A 240 26.47 -40.66 -34.51
C SER A 240 26.60 -41.07 -35.96
#